data_AF-A0A1F7J663-F1
#
_entry.id   AF-A0A1F7J663-F1
#
_cell.length_a   1.000
_cell.length_b   1.000
_cell.length_c   1.000
_cell.angle_alpha   90.00
_cell.angle_beta   90.00
_cell.angle_gamma   90.00
#
_symmetry.space_group_name_H-M   'P 1'
#
loop_
_entity.id
_entity.type
_entity.pdbx_description
1 polymer ?
#
loop_
_entity_poly.entity_id
_entity_poly.type
_entity_poly.pdbx_seq_one_letter_code
_entity_poly.pdbx_strand_id
1 'polypeptide(L)'
;MAEKPQEIKINPNTVVGTTYSQLVGVSVTDFDITLEFVFINPRDKSLGQVVSRVTLPRQIGIDLANTILMTAKVHANKKKGERND
;
A
#
# COMPACT_ATOMS: atom_id res chain seq x y z
N MET A 1 -5.64 0.90 -36.68
CA MET A 1 -6.64 0.69 -35.62
C MET A 1 -5.88 0.73 -34.30
N ALA A 2 -6.21 1.65 -33.40
CA ALA A 2 -5.52 1.75 -32.10
C ALA A 2 -5.86 0.52 -31.25
N GLU A 3 -4.84 -0.18 -30.78
CA GLU A 3 -5.00 -1.32 -29.88
C GLU A 3 -5.68 -0.84 -28.60
N LYS A 4 -6.84 -1.43 -28.28
CA LYS A 4 -7.55 -1.08 -27.04
C LYS A 4 -6.70 -1.56 -25.85
N PRO A 5 -6.58 -0.75 -24.78
CA PRO A 5 -5.85 -1.14 -23.59
C PRO A 5 -6.35 -2.49 -23.07
N GLN A 6 -5.43 -3.39 -22.73
CA GLN A 6 -5.76 -4.68 -22.15
C GLN A 6 -6.42 -4.45 -20.78
N GLU A 7 -7.73 -4.70 -20.68
CA GLU A 7 -8.44 -4.68 -19.40
C GLU A 7 -7.98 -5.87 -18.54
N ILE A 8 -7.02 -5.65 -17.65
CA ILE A 8 -6.64 -6.63 -16.64
C ILE A 8 -7.72 -6.64 -15.56
N LYS A 9 -8.67 -7.58 -15.66
CA LYS A 9 -9.59 -7.89 -14.58
C LYS A 9 -8.84 -8.64 -13.48
N ILE A 10 -8.31 -7.89 -12.52
CA ILE A 10 -7.74 -8.47 -11.30
C ILE A 10 -8.88 -9.14 -10.55
N ASN A 11 -8.86 -10.46 -10.47
CA ASN A 11 -9.84 -11.26 -9.73
C ASN A 11 -9.30 -11.41 -8.29
N PRO A 12 -9.82 -10.67 -7.29
CA PRO A 12 -9.21 -10.58 -5.97
C PRO A 12 -9.55 -11.80 -5.09
N ASN A 13 -9.66 -13.01 -5.68
CA ASN A 13 -9.88 -14.29 -5.00
C ASN A 13 -8.72 -14.69 -4.05
N THR A 14 -7.87 -13.73 -3.69
CA THR A 14 -6.95 -13.82 -2.58
C THR A 14 -7.76 -13.95 -1.30
N VAL A 15 -7.83 -15.17 -0.77
CA VAL A 15 -8.40 -15.44 0.55
C VAL A 15 -7.64 -14.62 1.57
N VAL A 16 -8.34 -13.69 2.23
CA VAL A 16 -7.82 -12.93 3.38
C VAL A 16 -7.44 -13.94 4.47
N GLY A 17 -6.14 -14.09 4.70
CA GLY A 17 -5.57 -15.12 5.58
C GLY A 17 -4.08 -15.37 5.32
N THR A 18 -3.56 -14.97 4.16
CA THR A 18 -2.13 -15.00 3.87
C THR A 18 -1.50 -13.62 4.05
N THR A 19 -0.87 -13.40 5.20
CA THR A 19 -0.16 -12.16 5.55
C THR A 19 1.15 -12.07 4.75
N TYR A 20 1.09 -11.64 3.48
CA TYR A 20 2.27 -11.63 2.60
C TYR A 20 3.17 -10.38 2.71
N SER A 21 2.77 -9.34 3.43
CA SER A 21 3.70 -8.28 3.86
C SER A 21 3.45 -7.99 5.33
N GLN A 22 4.38 -8.40 6.18
CA GLN A 22 4.28 -8.18 7.62
C GLN A 22 4.92 -6.85 8.02
N LEU A 23 5.87 -6.37 7.23
CA LEU A 23 6.55 -5.11 7.44
C LEU A 23 6.58 -4.32 6.13
N VAL A 24 6.51 -2.99 6.28
CA VAL A 24 6.77 -2.05 5.20
C VAL A 24 7.96 -1.20 5.62
N GLY A 25 9.06 -1.31 4.88
CA GLY A 25 10.18 -0.38 4.97
C GLY A 25 9.85 0.89 4.19
N VAL A 26 10.16 2.05 4.75
CA VAL A 26 10.00 3.33 4.06
C VAL A 26 11.36 4.02 4.06
N SER A 27 11.86 4.33 2.88
CA SER A 27 13.04 5.18 2.70
C SER A 27 12.64 6.43 1.93
N VAL A 28 13.21 7.57 2.35
CA VAL A 28 12.90 8.88 1.79
C VAL A 28 14.21 9.55 1.43
N THR A 29 14.30 10.02 0.20
CA THR A 29 15.38 10.89 -0.28
C THR A 29 14.82 12.27 -0.61
N ASP A 30 15.67 13.18 -1.07
CA ASP A 30 15.24 14.51 -1.52
C ASP A 30 14.31 14.44 -2.75
N PHE A 31 14.40 13.37 -3.53
CA PHE A 31 13.72 13.24 -4.83
C PHE A 31 12.58 12.21 -4.80
N ASP A 32 12.73 11.14 -4.02
CA ASP A 32 11.84 10.00 -4.05
C ASP A 32 11.53 9.41 -2.67
N ILE A 33 10.46 8.62 -2.65
CA ILE A 33 10.04 7.80 -1.52
C ILE A 33 9.96 6.37 -2.03
N THR A 34 10.60 5.44 -1.34
CA THR A 34 10.52 4.02 -1.66
C THR A 34 9.83 3.27 -0.53
N LEU A 35 8.82 2.48 -0.90
CA LEU A 35 8.09 1.56 -0.03
C LEU A 35 8.54 0.12 -0.35
N GLU A 36 9.05 -0.57 0.65
CA GLU A 36 9.50 -1.96 0.54
C GLU A 36 8.59 -2.85 1.35
N PHE A 37 7.88 -3.75 0.66
CA PHE A 37 7.00 -4.73 1.29
C PHE A 37 7.81 -5.99 1.58
N VAL A 38 7.94 -6.31 2.86
CA VAL A 38 8.77 -7.42 3.35
C VAL A 38 7.88 -8.52 3.90
N PHE A 39 8.10 -9.72 3.37
CA PHE A 39 7.61 -10.97 3.92
C PHE A 39 8.63 -11.50 4.93
N ILE A 40 8.23 -11.71 6.17
CA ILE A 40 9.05 -12.42 7.16
C ILE A 40 8.63 -13.88 7.16
N ASN A 41 9.60 -14.79 7.06
CA ASN A 41 9.32 -16.21 7.09
C ASN A 41 8.71 -16.61 8.45
N PRO A 42 7.51 -17.23 8.49
CA PRO A 42 6.87 -17.57 9.74
C PRO A 42 7.60 -18.67 10.52
N ARG A 43 8.41 -19.51 9.84
CA ARG A 43 9.20 -20.58 10.46
C ARG A 43 10.53 -20.08 11.03
N ASP A 44 11.08 -19.01 10.47
CA ASP A 44 12.30 -18.37 10.93
C ASP A 44 12.19 -16.85 10.76
N LYS A 45 11.90 -16.17 11.87
CA LYS A 45 11.67 -14.72 11.89
C LYS A 45 12.93 -13.88 11.64
N SER A 46 14.10 -14.49 11.62
CA SER A 46 15.36 -13.81 11.26
C SER A 46 15.51 -13.62 9.75
N LEU A 47 14.70 -14.33 8.94
CA LEU A 47 14.75 -14.30 7.49
C LEU A 47 13.58 -13.49 6.92
N GLY A 48 13.88 -12.29 6.45
CA GLY A 48 12.96 -11.43 5.70
C GLY A 48 13.29 -11.40 4.21
N GLN A 49 12.27 -11.34 3.36
CA GLN A 49 12.42 -11.18 1.91
C GLN A 49 11.57 -10.01 1.42
N VAL A 50 12.17 -9.10 0.65
CA VAL A 50 11.43 -8.06 -0.07
C VAL A 50 10.61 -8.73 -1.18
N VAL A 51 9.28 -8.63 -1.09
CA VAL A 51 8.34 -9.19 -2.08
C VAL A 51 7.86 -8.16 -3.08
N SER A 52 7.91 -6.88 -2.71
CA SER A 52 7.59 -5.78 -3.61
C SER A 52 8.34 -4.51 -3.20
N ARG A 53 8.73 -3.71 -4.18
CA ARG A 53 9.33 -2.40 -3.99
C ARG A 53 8.63 -1.41 -4.92
N VAL A 54 8.19 -0.29 -4.35
CA VAL A 54 7.53 0.79 -5.09
C VAL A 54 8.28 2.08 -4.81
N THR A 55 8.85 2.69 -5.84
CA THR A 55 9.51 4.00 -5.75
C THR A 55 8.63 5.04 -6.41
N LEU A 56 8.36 6.12 -5.69
CA LEU A 56 7.49 7.21 -6.09
C LEU A 56 8.27 8.53 -6.04
N PRO A 57 8.04 9.46 -6.98
CA PRO A 57 8.48 10.84 -6.80
C PRO A 57 7.96 11.40 -5.47
N ARG A 58 8.77 12.21 -4.79
CA ARG A 58 8.46 12.71 -3.43
C ARG A 58 7.08 13.36 -3.33
N GLN A 59 6.69 14.18 -4.30
CA GLN A 59 5.38 14.83 -4.31
C GLN A 59 4.23 13.81 -4.34
N ILE A 60 4.34 12.79 -5.19
CA ILE A 60 3.33 11.74 -5.31
C ILE A 60 3.24 10.93 -4.01
N GLY A 61 4.37 10.66 -3.36
CA GLY A 61 4.37 9.99 -2.06
C GLY A 61 3.72 10.82 -0.95
N ILE A 62 3.88 12.14 -0.95
CA ILE A 62 3.18 13.04 -0.03
C ILE A 62 1.67 13.02 -0.29
N ASP A 63 1.25 13.10 -1.55
CA ASP A 63 -0.17 13.06 -1.93
C ASP A 63 -0.83 11.73 -1.54
N LEU A 64 -0.11 10.62 -1.71
CA LEU A 64 -0.53 9.30 -1.25
C LEU A 64 -0.71 9.27 0.28
N ALA A 65 0.27 9.77 1.04
CA ALA A 65 0.18 9.81 2.49
C ALA A 65 -1.03 10.63 2.97
N ASN A 66 -1.26 11.79 2.37
CA ASN A 66 -2.42 12.63 2.68
C ASN A 66 -3.74 11.93 2.37
N THR A 67 -3.83 11.24 1.23
CA THR A 67 -5.01 10.48 0.82
C THR A 67 -5.31 9.36 1.82
N ILE A 68 -4.29 8.64 2.27
CA ILE A 68 -4.42 7.57 3.27
C ILE A 68 -4.95 8.16 4.59
N LEU A 69 -4.34 9.25 5.08
CA LEU A 69 -4.76 9.90 6.34
C LEU A 69 -6.19 10.42 6.26
N MET A 70 -6.55 11.07 5.16
CA MET A 70 -7.91 11.58 4.94
C MET A 70 -8.93 10.43 4.94
N THR A 71 -8.63 9.36 4.21
CA THR A 71 -9.51 8.19 4.13
C THR A 71 -9.67 7.51 5.50
N ALA A 72 -8.56 7.34 6.24
CA ALA A 72 -8.59 6.79 7.59
C ALA A 72 -9.46 7.65 8.54
N LYS A 73 -9.35 8.98 8.45
CA LYS A 73 -10.19 9.91 9.22
C LYS A 73 -11.66 9.78 8.85
N VAL A 74 -11.99 9.74 7.56
CA VAL A 74 -13.38 9.54 7.08
C VAL A 74 -13.97 8.24 7.64
N HIS A 75 -13.20 7.15 7.61
CA HIS A 75 -13.64 5.86 8.18
C HIS A 75 -13.83 5.92 9.70
N ALA A 76 -12.92 6.58 10.43
CA ALA A 76 -13.04 6.75 11.87
C ALA A 76 -14.29 7.57 12.24
N ASN A 77 -14.58 8.65 11.53
CA ASN A 77 -15.75 9.50 11.76
C ASN A 77 -17.05 8.76 11.45
N LYS A 78 -17.11 8.01 10.34
CA LYS A 78 -18.25 7.15 10.01
C LYS A 78 -18.54 6.12 11.11
N LYS A 79 -17.50 5.53 11.71
CA LYS A 79 -17.65 4.56 12.81
C LYS A 79 -18.15 5.20 14.11
N LYS A 80 -17.90 6.50 14.31
CA LYS A 80 -18.39 7.28 15.46
C LYS A 80 -19.79 7.90 15.25
N GLY A 81 -20.37 7.74 14.07
CA GLY A 81 -21.69 8.32 13.73
C GLY A 81 -21.66 9.83 13.47
N GLU A 82 -20.48 10.44 13.40
CA GLU A 82 -20.34 11.86 13.07
C GLU A 82 -20.49 12.04 11.54
N ARG A 83 -21.53 12.78 11.12
CA ARG A 83 -21.69 13.21 9.72
C ARG A 83 -20.65 14.28 9.43
N ASN A 84 -19.79 14.02 8.44
CA ASN A 84 -18.94 15.05 7.86
C ASN A 84 -19.79 15.80 6.82
N ASP A 85 -20.41 16.90 7.24
CA ASP A 85 -20.97 17.91 6.33
C ASP A 85 -19.85 18.77 5.72
#